data_AF-A0A366X5P5-F1
#
_entry.id   AF-A0A366X5P5-F1
#
_cell.length_a   1.000
_cell.length_b   1.000
_cell.length_c   1.000
_cell.angle_alpha   90.00
_cell.angle_beta   90.00
_cell.angle_gamma   90.00
#
_symmetry.space_group_name_H-M   'P 1'
#
loop_
_entity.id
_entity.type
_entity.pdbx_description
1 polymer ?
#
loop_
_entity_poly.entity_id
_entity_poly.type
_entity_poly.pdbx_seq_one_letter_code
_entity_poly.pdbx_strand_id
1 'polypeptide(L)' 'MAKLKKATVFNAHVPKAETPMEKTTRVVREMVNEEAEQRQIKNARLRKTRLERDANTPSDACSPKPVKKR' A
#
# COMPACT_ATOMS: atom_id res chain seq x y z
N MET A 1 38.90 -21.92 33.00
CA MET A 1 37.61 -21.22 33.14
C MET A 1 37.80 -19.74 32.82
N ALA A 2 37.58 -19.32 31.57
CA ALA A 2 37.73 -17.92 31.20
C ALA A 2 36.63 -17.08 31.86
N LYS A 3 37.02 -16.06 32.62
CA LYS A 3 36.11 -15.17 33.35
C LYS A 3 35.45 -14.20 32.36
N LEU A 4 34.24 -14.53 31.90
CA LEU A 4 33.44 -13.65 31.04
C LEU A 4 32.91 -12.47 31.87
N LYS A 5 33.36 -11.25 31.55
CA LYS A 5 32.88 -10.02 32.20
C LYS A 5 31.52 -9.64 31.61
N LYS A 6 30.51 -9.44 32.47
CA LYS A 6 29.10 -9.15 32.11
C LYS A 6 28.89 -7.95 31.17
N ALA A 7 29.91 -7.12 30.95
CA ALA A 7 29.88 -5.96 30.06
C ALA A 7 30.13 -6.28 28.59
N THR A 8 30.69 -7.45 28.24
CA THR A 8 31.03 -7.78 26.84
C THR A 8 29.95 -8.57 26.11
N VAL A 9 28.89 -8.96 26.80
CA VAL A 9 27.82 -9.82 26.25
C VAL A 9 26.78 -9.00 25.49
N PHE A 10 26.66 -7.70 25.79
CA PHE A 10 25.70 -6.80 25.14
C PHE A 10 26.42 -5.62 24.50
N ASN A 11 27.16 -5.89 23.43
CA ASN A 11 27.51 -4.82 22.49
C ASN A 11 26.21 -4.42 21.79
N ALA A 12 25.54 -3.37 22.28
CA ALA A 12 24.42 -2.78 21.59
C ALA A 12 24.88 -2.46 20.16
N HIS A 13 24.26 -3.09 19.17
CA HIS A 13 24.57 -2.84 17.77
C HIS A 13 24.25 -1.38 17.48
N VAL A 14 25.29 -0.55 17.43
CA VAL A 14 25.14 0.86 17.06
C VAL A 14 24.62 0.85 15.62
N PRO A 15 23.47 1.47 15.34
CA PRO A 15 22.94 1.53 13.98
C PRO A 15 24.01 2.18 13.10
N LYS A 16 24.43 1.47 12.07
CA LYS A 16 25.44 1.97 11.14
C LYS A 16 24.92 3.25 10.51
N ALA A 17 25.77 4.26 10.45
CA ALA A 17 25.45 5.49 9.74
C ALA A 17 25.15 5.15 8.27
N GLU A 18 24.00 5.58 7.78
CA GLU A 18 23.58 5.29 6.40
C GLU A 18 24.60 5.86 5.41
N THR A 19 25.04 5.00 4.49
CA THR A 19 25.88 5.37 3.37
C THR A 19 25.11 6.31 2.42
N PRO A 20 25.79 7.15 1.63
CA PRO A 20 25.12 8.02 0.66
C PRO A 20 24.22 7.25 -0.32
N MET A 21 24.61 6.03 -0.70
CA MET A 21 23.80 5.15 -1.53
C MET A 21 22.52 4.67 -0.82
N GLU A 22 22.61 4.29 0.45
CA GLU A 22 21.42 3.90 1.23
C GLU A 22 20.42 5.05 1.32
N LYS A 23 20.90 6.28 1.52
CA LYS A 23 20.07 7.48 1.53
C LYS A 23 19.32 7.68 0.22
N THR A 24 20.00 7.56 -0.92
CA THR A 24 19.33 7.70 -2.22
C THR A 24 18.31 6.59 -2.45
N THR A 25 18.62 5.34 -2.09
CA THR A 25 17.67 4.23 -2.20
C THR A 25 16.44 4.43 -1.32
N ARG A 26 16.62 5.03 -0.12
CA ARG A 26 15.53 5.36 0.78
C ARG A 26 14.61 6.41 0.16
N VAL A 27 15.16 7.51 -0.32
CA VAL A 27 14.37 8.58 -0.96
C VAL A 27 13.58 8.04 -2.16
N VAL A 28 14.20 7.23 -3.01
CA VAL A 28 13.51 6.61 -4.16
C VAL A 28 12.35 5.72 -3.69
N ARG A 29 12.53 4.95 -2.62
CA ARG A 29 11.45 4.11 -2.06
C ARG A 29 10.31 4.95 -1.49
N GLU A 30 10.64 6.01 -0.76
CA GLU A 30 9.66 6.95 -0.20
C GLU A 30 8.82 7.57 -1.33
N MET A 31 9.45 8.05 -2.40
CA MET A 31 8.75 8.60 -3.58
C MET A 31 7.77 7.61 -4.22
N VAL A 32 8.19 6.35 -4.40
CA VAL A 32 7.33 5.31 -5.00
C VAL A 32 6.16 4.97 -4.09
N ASN A 33 6.39 4.89 -2.79
CA ASN A 33 5.35 4.58 -1.81
C ASN A 33 4.30 5.71 -1.74
N GLU A 34 4.74 6.96 -1.69
CA GLU A 34 3.83 8.12 -1.71
C GLU A 34 2.95 8.14 -2.96
N GLU A 35 3.53 7.87 -4.13
CA GLU A 35 2.76 7.79 -5.38
C GLU A 35 1.76 6.61 -5.34
N ALA A 36 2.18 5.46 -4.83
CA ALA A 36 1.31 4.28 -4.69
C ALA A 36 0.14 4.56 -3.74
N GLU A 37 0.38 5.22 -2.62
CA GLU A 37 -0.65 5.64 -1.66
C GLU A 37 -1.67 6.58 -2.30
N GLN A 38 -1.21 7.60 -3.04
CA GLN A 38 -2.10 8.51 -3.76
C GLN A 38 -2.99 7.77 -4.77
N ARG A 39 -2.43 6.81 -5.51
CA ARG A 39 -3.19 5.97 -6.45
C ARG A 39 -4.21 5.11 -5.71
N GLN A 40 -3.84 4.51 -4.58
CA GLN A 40 -4.75 3.71 -3.76
C GLN A 40 -5.92 4.54 -3.23
N ILE A 41 -5.67 5.74 -2.72
CA ILE A 41 -6.71 6.67 -2.23
C ILE A 41 -7.69 7.02 -3.35
N LYS A 42 -7.19 7.38 -4.55
CA LYS A 42 -8.03 7.68 -5.72
C LYS A 42 -8.90 6.48 -6.09
N ASN A 43 -8.32 5.30 -6.15
CA ASN A 43 -9.04 4.07 -6.47
C ASN A 43 -10.09 3.72 -5.42
N ALA A 44 -9.76 3.87 -4.13
CA ALA A 44 -10.71 3.65 -3.04
C ALA A 44 -11.89 4.62 -3.13
N ARG A 45 -11.63 5.90 -3.42
CA ARG A 45 -12.69 6.91 -3.64
C ARG A 45 -13.58 6.54 -4.82
N LEU A 46 -12.99 6.20 -5.97
CA LEU A 46 -13.76 5.80 -7.16
C LEU A 46 -14.61 4.55 -6.91
N ARG A 47 -14.08 3.56 -6.18
CA ARG A 47 -14.83 2.35 -5.81
C ARG A 47 -16.02 2.71 -4.91
N LYS A 48 -15.82 3.54 -3.89
CA LYS A 48 -16.91 4.00 -3.02
C LYS A 48 -18.01 4.71 -3.83
N THR A 49 -17.64 5.67 -4.67
CA THR A 49 -18.61 6.39 -5.52
C THR A 49 -19.34 5.48 -6.50
N ARG A 50 -18.69 4.43 -7.03
CA ARG A 50 -19.36 3.43 -7.88
C ARG A 50 -20.37 2.62 -7.07
N LEU A 51 -20.00 2.12 -5.91
CA LEU A 51 -20.89 1.37 -5.03
C LEU A 51 -22.09 2.20 -4.56
N GLU A 52 -21.87 3.47 -4.21
CA GLU A 52 -22.94 4.41 -3.87
C GLU A 52 -23.85 4.66 -5.06
N ARG A 53 -23.32 4.77 -6.28
CA ARG A 53 -24.16 4.88 -7.49
C ARG A 53 -24.99 3.63 -7.71
N ASP A 54 -24.38 2.44 -7.64
CA ASP A 54 -25.08 1.17 -7.86
C ASP A 54 -26.17 0.95 -6.80
N ALA A 55 -25.94 1.38 -5.55
CA ALA A 55 -26.94 1.32 -4.48
C ALA A 55 -28.09 2.33 -4.66
N ASN A 56 -27.81 3.49 -5.27
CA ASN A 56 -28.80 4.56 -5.49
C ASN A 56 -29.51 4.46 -6.85
N THR A 57 -28.97 3.70 -7.81
CA THR A 57 -29.71 3.32 -9.00
C THR A 57 -30.66 2.19 -8.60
N PRO A 58 -31.99 2.37 -8.64
CA PRO A 58 -32.89 1.24 -8.51
C PRO A 58 -32.51 0.25 -9.61
N SER A 59 -32.31 -1.02 -9.25
CA SER A 59 -32.03 -2.03 -10.25
C SER A 59 -33.21 -2.07 -11.21
N ASP A 60 -33.03 -1.58 -12.44
CA ASP A 60 -33.84 -1.98 -13.59
C ASP A 60 -33.48 -3.45 -13.95
N ALA A 61 -33.48 -4.33 -12.95
CA ALA A 61 -33.32 -5.75 -13.08
C ALA A 61 -34.68 -6.39 -13.37
N CYS A 62 -35.39 -5.88 -14.38
CA CYS A 62 -36.32 -6.66 -15.20
C CYS A 62 -36.75 -5.85 -16.43
N SER A 63 -35.88 -5.74 -17.43
CA SER A 63 -36.39 -5.70 -18.80
C SER A 63 -35.64 -6.74 -19.63
N PRO A 64 -36.30 -7.82 -20.09
CA PRO A 64 -35.67 -8.78 -20.96
C PRO A 64 -35.34 -8.05 -22.27
N LYS A 65 -34.04 -8.00 -22.62
CA LYS A 65 -33.61 -7.47 -23.92
C LYS A 65 -34.34 -8.27 -25.02
N PRO A 66 -35.02 -7.63 -25.99
CA PRO A 66 -35.76 -8.36 -27.00
C PRO A 66 -34.80 -9.17 -27.86
N VAL A 67 -34.96 -10.50 -27.83
CA VAL A 67 -34.23 -11.44 -28.69
C VAL A 67 -34.68 -11.17 -30.12
N LYS A 68 -33.80 -10.64 -30.96
CA LYS A 68 -34.04 -10.53 -32.41
C LYS A 68 -34.18 -11.95 -32.99
N LYS A 69 -35.39 -12.31 -33.41
CA LYS A 69 -35.62 -13.50 -34.25
C LYS A 69 -35.13 -13.20 -35.67
N ARG A 70 -34.44 -14.19 -36.24
CA ARG A 70 -33.86 -14.19 -37.59
C ARG A 70 -34.93 -14.04 -38.66
#